data_AF-X6LKJ8-F1
#
_entry.id   AF-X6LKJ8-F1
#
_cell.length_a   1.000
_cell.length_b   1.000
_cell.length_c   1.000
_cell.angle_alpha   90.00
_cell.angle_beta   90.00
_cell.angle_gamma   90.00
#
_symmetry.space_group_name_H-M   'P 1'
#
loop_
_entity.id
_entity.type
_entity.pdbx_description
1 polymer ?
#
loop_
_entity_poly.entity_id
_entity_poly.type
_entity_poly.pdbx_seq_one_letter_code
_entity_poly.pdbx_strand_id
1 'polypeptide(L)'
;MESHLPNFQYVLNHPDIHLCIINQIEIIQTQYTFDGWKLIKNRLNSLQYLCISTETSDVVVQCFTQGFQRHHRTCVDLLCVISVKLNEQQLDDVFECFMDGLVYKNINIHGRCALSIAKIALQLNERQLNKVFECLMNAFDSGIITICVLHIFM
;
A
#
# COMPACT_ATOMS: atom_id res chain seq x y z
N MET A 1 5.76 -18.14 10.72
CA MET A 1 7.21 -18.06 10.99
C MET A 1 7.46 -16.65 11.44
N GLU A 2 7.87 -16.46 12.69
CA GLU A 2 8.18 -15.12 13.21
C GLU A 2 9.33 -14.52 12.40
N SER A 3 9.12 -13.31 11.91
CA SER A 3 10.12 -12.56 11.18
C SER A 3 11.10 -11.96 12.19
N HIS A 4 12.36 -12.39 12.19
CA HIS A 4 13.42 -11.74 12.97
C HIS A 4 13.96 -10.48 12.29
N LEU A 5 13.43 -10.13 11.10
CA LEU A 5 13.87 -8.98 10.31
C LEU A 5 13.83 -7.64 11.09
N PRO A 6 12.83 -7.36 11.97
CA PRO A 6 12.83 -6.16 12.81
C PRO A 6 14.06 -6.02 13.71
N ASN A 7 14.69 -7.12 14.13
CA ASN A 7 15.87 -7.08 15.00
C ASN A 7 17.13 -6.61 14.25
N PHE A 8 17.08 -6.56 12.91
CA PHE A 8 18.20 -6.18 12.05
C PHE A 8 18.07 -4.77 11.47
N GLN A 9 17.16 -3.92 11.98
CA GLN A 9 16.93 -2.57 11.45
C GLN A 9 18.21 -1.74 11.30
N TYR A 10 19.14 -1.82 12.25
CA TYR A 10 20.43 -1.11 12.18
C TYR A 10 21.35 -1.60 11.06
N VAL A 11 21.30 -2.89 10.73
CA VAL A 11 22.06 -3.51 9.64
C VAL A 11 21.42 -3.14 8.29
N LEU A 12 20.09 -3.14 8.23
CA LEU A 12 19.34 -2.83 7.02
C LEU A 12 19.48 -1.35 6.59
N ASN A 13 19.93 -0.45 7.47
CA ASN A 13 20.23 0.94 7.15
C ASN A 13 21.60 1.15 6.45
N HIS A 14 22.36 0.09 6.19
CA HIS A 14 23.66 0.19 5.51
C HIS A 14 23.45 0.37 3.98
N PRO A 15 24.10 1.34 3.32
CA PRO A 15 23.93 1.61 1.88
C PRO A 15 24.05 0.39 0.96
N ASP A 16 25.05 -0.47 1.18
CA ASP A 16 25.25 -1.68 0.36
C ASP A 16 24.12 -2.72 0.55
N ILE A 17 23.52 -2.74 1.74
CA ILE A 17 22.42 -3.64 2.07
C ILE A 17 21.12 -3.10 1.46
N HIS A 18 20.93 -1.77 1.45
CA HIS A 18 19.85 -1.12 0.71
C HIS A 18 19.89 -1.49 -0.78
N LEU A 19 21.05 -1.39 -1.43
CA LEU A 19 21.19 -1.74 -2.84
C LEU A 19 20.85 -3.22 -3.11
N CYS A 20 21.28 -4.13 -2.22
CA CYS A 20 20.95 -5.54 -2.32
C CYS A 20 19.44 -5.79 -2.16
N ILE A 21 18.79 -5.11 -1.22
CA ILE A 21 17.34 -5.18 -1.00
C ILE A 21 16.58 -4.68 -2.23
N ILE A 22 17.00 -3.57 -2.83
CA ILE A 22 16.38 -2.99 -4.02
C ILE A 22 16.42 -4.01 -5.18
N ASN A 23 17.59 -4.57 -5.46
CA ASN A 23 17.75 -5.59 -6.50
C ASN A 23 16.86 -6.83 -6.24
N GLN A 24 16.71 -7.25 -4.99
CA GLN A 24 15.81 -8.35 -4.63
C GLN A 24 14.34 -8.00 -4.86
N ILE A 25 13.93 -6.76 -4.56
CA ILE A 25 12.57 -6.29 -4.85
C ILE A 25 12.29 -6.26 -6.35
N GLU A 26 13.24 -5.79 -7.16
CA GLU A 26 13.14 -5.81 -8.63
C GLU A 26 13.00 -7.24 -9.17
N ILE A 27 13.73 -8.20 -8.60
CA ILE A 27 13.57 -9.62 -8.94
C ILE A 27 12.16 -10.12 -8.56
N ILE A 28 11.63 -9.74 -7.40
CA ILE A 28 10.26 -10.09 -6.99
C ILE A 28 9.23 -9.51 -7.97
N GLN A 29 9.44 -8.28 -8.45
CA GLN A 29 8.59 -7.63 -9.43
C GLN A 29 8.57 -8.36 -10.78
N THR A 30 9.71 -8.89 -11.23
CA THR A 30 9.78 -9.65 -12.50
C THR A 30 9.17 -11.06 -12.39
N GLN A 31 9.16 -11.66 -11.19
CA GLN A 31 8.67 -13.01 -10.95
C GLN A 31 7.16 -13.12 -10.67
N TYR A 32 6.43 -11.99 -10.62
CA TYR A 32 4.97 -11.96 -10.47
C TYR A 32 4.19 -12.83 -11.49
N THR A 33 4.81 -13.20 -12.60
CA THR A 33 4.22 -14.01 -13.67
C THR A 33 4.47 -15.51 -13.55
N PHE A 34 5.42 -15.95 -12.71
CA PHE A 34 5.93 -17.33 -12.72
C PHE A 34 5.68 -18.10 -11.41
N ASP A 35 5.60 -17.40 -10.28
CA ASP A 35 5.49 -18.04 -8.96
C ASP A 35 4.04 -18.26 -8.50
N GLY A 36 3.81 -19.33 -7.73
CA GLY A 36 2.51 -19.60 -7.11
C GLY A 36 2.11 -18.51 -6.09
N TRP A 37 0.82 -18.17 -6.02
CA TRP A 37 0.26 -17.10 -5.18
C TRP A 37 0.77 -17.08 -3.71
N LYS A 38 0.96 -18.26 -3.10
CA LYS A 38 1.46 -18.39 -1.73
C LYS A 38 2.88 -17.84 -1.56
N LEU A 39 3.75 -18.06 -2.54
CA LEU A 39 5.14 -17.60 -2.51
C LEU A 39 5.20 -16.07 -2.68
N ILE A 40 4.44 -15.54 -3.64
CA ILE A 40 4.31 -14.10 -3.87
C ILE A 40 3.80 -13.40 -2.61
N LYS A 41 2.73 -13.92 -1.99
CA LYS A 41 2.19 -13.37 -0.75
C LYS A 41 3.22 -13.35 0.38
N ASN A 42 3.96 -14.43 0.57
CA ASN A 42 5.00 -14.50 1.61
C ASN A 42 6.11 -13.47 1.37
N ARG A 43 6.54 -13.31 0.13
CA ARG A 43 7.56 -12.32 -0.24
C ARG A 43 7.07 -10.89 0.01
N LEU A 44 5.85 -10.56 -0.41
CA LEU A 44 5.25 -9.24 -0.17
C LEU A 44 5.09 -8.94 1.32
N ASN A 45 4.64 -9.91 2.11
CA ASN A 45 4.54 -9.76 3.56
C ASN A 45 5.87 -9.43 4.23
N SER A 46 6.99 -9.89 3.68
CA SER A 46 8.33 -9.57 4.21
C SER A 46 8.75 -8.13 3.88
N LEU A 47 8.27 -7.56 2.77
CA LEU A 47 8.67 -6.22 2.32
C LEU A 47 8.21 -5.12 3.30
N GLN A 48 7.14 -5.32 4.06
CA GLN A 48 6.65 -4.34 5.05
C GLN A 48 7.68 -4.00 6.15
N TYR A 49 8.66 -4.88 6.37
CA TYR A 49 9.71 -4.71 7.36
C TYR A 49 10.89 -3.89 6.82
N LEU A 50 10.94 -3.64 5.52
CA LEU A 50 11.98 -2.87 4.86
C LEU A 50 11.68 -1.36 4.87
N CYS A 51 10.48 -0.93 5.26
CA CYS A 51 10.14 0.48 5.47
C CYS A 51 10.83 1.01 6.74
N ILE A 52 12.13 1.26 6.65
CA ILE A 52 13.02 1.72 7.74
C ILE A 52 13.73 3.03 7.38
N SER A 53 13.91 3.30 6.10
CA SER A 53 14.37 4.58 5.55
C SER A 53 13.37 5.07 4.50
N THR A 54 13.52 6.32 4.08
CA THR A 54 12.69 6.88 3.00
C THR A 54 12.91 6.11 1.70
N GLU A 55 14.17 5.87 1.33
CA GLU A 55 14.56 5.22 0.08
C GLU A 55 13.99 3.80 -0.05
N THR A 56 14.08 3.00 1.01
CA THR A 56 13.51 1.65 0.98
C THR A 56 12.00 1.68 1.01
N SER A 57 11.40 2.65 1.70
CA SER A 57 9.95 2.82 1.72
C SER A 57 9.42 3.17 0.33
N ASP A 58 10.09 4.03 -0.43
CA ASP A 58 9.73 4.36 -1.82
C ASP A 58 9.66 3.11 -2.68
N VAL A 59 10.71 2.27 -2.60
CA VAL A 59 10.82 1.05 -3.39
C VAL A 59 9.73 0.03 -3.00
N VAL A 60 9.42 -0.08 -1.70
CA VAL A 60 8.34 -0.95 -1.21
C VAL A 60 6.97 -0.44 -1.65
N VAL A 61 6.70 0.87 -1.53
CA VAL A 61 5.45 1.50 -1.96
C VAL A 61 5.25 1.30 -3.46
N GLN A 62 6.28 1.54 -4.27
CA GLN A 62 6.24 1.28 -5.72
C GLN A 62 5.95 -0.19 -6.02
N CYS A 63 6.62 -1.13 -5.33
CA CYS A 63 6.38 -2.56 -5.51
C CYS A 63 4.94 -2.96 -5.18
N PHE A 64 4.37 -2.44 -4.10
CA PHE A 64 2.99 -2.70 -3.73
C PHE A 64 1.98 -2.02 -4.67
N THR A 65 2.27 -0.81 -5.14
CA THR A 65 1.40 -0.08 -6.08
C THR A 65 1.38 -0.75 -7.45
N GLN A 66 2.51 -1.22 -7.95
CA GLN A 66 2.57 -2.04 -9.17
C GLN A 66 1.89 -3.41 -8.94
N GLY A 67 2.16 -4.03 -7.79
CA GLY A 67 1.53 -5.29 -7.39
C GLY A 67 0.03 -5.18 -7.23
N PHE A 68 -0.50 -4.00 -6.90
CA PHE A 68 -1.93 -3.75 -6.74
C PHE A 68 -2.70 -4.15 -7.99
N GLN A 69 -2.22 -3.82 -9.20
CA GLN A 69 -2.88 -4.18 -10.46
C GLN A 69 -3.04 -5.70 -10.67
N ARG A 70 -2.25 -6.53 -9.98
CA ARG A 70 -2.25 -8.01 -10.10
C ARG A 70 -2.82 -8.69 -8.87
N HIS A 71 -2.60 -8.12 -7.69
CA HIS A 71 -2.92 -8.69 -6.38
C HIS A 71 -3.54 -7.65 -5.44
N HIS A 72 -4.58 -6.96 -5.94
CA HIS A 72 -5.29 -5.87 -5.26
C HIS A 72 -5.49 -6.09 -3.77
N ARG A 73 -6.03 -7.26 -3.38
CA ARG A 73 -6.39 -7.54 -1.97
C ARG A 73 -5.18 -7.52 -1.03
N THR A 74 -4.10 -8.20 -1.38
CA THR A 74 -2.91 -8.31 -0.53
C THR A 74 -2.16 -6.98 -0.48
N CYS A 75 -2.06 -6.29 -1.62
CA CYS A 75 -1.33 -5.04 -1.70
C CYS A 75 -2.04 -3.92 -0.92
N VAL A 76 -3.39 -3.84 -0.96
CA VAL A 76 -4.13 -2.87 -0.14
C VAL A 76 -3.90 -3.07 1.35
N ASP A 77 -3.94 -4.32 1.82
CA ASP A 77 -3.71 -4.63 3.23
C ASP A 77 -2.28 -4.24 3.64
N LEU A 78 -1.29 -4.54 2.81
CA LEU A 78 0.11 -4.22 3.09
C LEU A 78 0.41 -2.72 3.01
N LEU A 79 -0.14 -2.01 2.01
CA LEU A 79 -0.06 -0.56 1.91
C LEU A 79 -0.61 0.09 3.17
N CYS A 80 -1.80 -0.32 3.63
CA CYS A 80 -2.40 0.17 4.86
C CYS A 80 -1.52 -0.08 6.10
N VAL A 81 -0.85 -1.23 6.17
CA VAL A 81 0.06 -1.56 7.28
C VAL A 81 1.30 -0.67 7.28
N ILE A 82 1.88 -0.38 6.10
CA ILE A 82 3.09 0.42 6.03
C ILE A 82 2.83 1.92 6.10
N SER A 83 1.61 2.41 5.81
CA SER A 83 1.25 3.84 5.82
C SER A 83 1.71 4.56 7.08
N VAL A 84 1.66 3.88 8.23
CA VAL A 84 2.06 4.46 9.53
C VAL A 84 3.55 4.79 9.65
N LYS A 85 4.37 4.29 8.71
CA LYS A 85 5.82 4.48 8.66
C LYS A 85 6.24 5.44 7.55
N LEU A 86 5.31 5.86 6.71
CA LEU A 86 5.59 6.68 5.54
C LEU A 86 5.59 8.16 5.91
N ASN A 87 6.37 8.94 5.16
CA ASN A 87 6.29 10.40 5.24
C ASN A 87 5.09 10.93 4.43
N GLU A 88 4.80 12.23 4.57
CA GLU A 88 3.70 12.89 3.88
C GLU A 88 3.72 12.66 2.37
N GLN A 89 4.88 12.78 1.73
CA GLN A 89 4.99 12.66 0.27
C GLN A 89 4.73 11.23 -0.21
N GLN A 90 5.24 10.23 0.52
CA GLN A 90 5.00 8.82 0.22
C GLN A 90 3.54 8.42 0.44
N LEU A 91 2.86 9.04 1.40
CA LEU A 91 1.44 8.82 1.60
C LEU A 91 0.61 9.27 0.40
N ASP A 92 1.01 10.31 -0.34
CA ASP A 92 0.30 10.73 -1.56
C ASP A 92 0.18 9.57 -2.57
N ASP A 93 1.27 8.82 -2.81
CA ASP A 93 1.29 7.67 -3.73
C ASP A 93 0.35 6.55 -3.26
N VAL A 94 0.32 6.31 -1.95
CA VAL A 94 -0.59 5.31 -1.35
C VAL A 94 -2.05 5.73 -1.51
N PHE A 95 -2.36 7.02 -1.37
CA PHE A 95 -3.73 7.52 -1.59
C PHE A 95 -4.15 7.39 -3.03
N GLU A 96 -3.30 7.73 -3.98
CA GLU A 96 -3.61 7.57 -5.40
C GLU A 96 -3.96 6.11 -5.70
N CYS A 97 -3.19 5.17 -5.16
CA CYS A 97 -3.49 3.73 -5.28
C CYS A 97 -4.84 3.35 -4.65
N PHE A 98 -5.18 3.88 -3.46
CA PHE A 98 -6.47 3.60 -2.83
C PHE A 98 -7.65 4.24 -3.57
N MET A 99 -7.48 5.43 -4.12
CA MET A 99 -8.50 6.12 -4.93
C MET A 99 -8.77 5.36 -6.23
N ASP A 100 -7.73 4.89 -6.93
CA ASP A 100 -7.89 4.00 -8.08
C ASP A 100 -8.65 2.71 -7.69
N GLY A 101 -8.36 2.20 -6.50
CA GLY A 101 -9.03 1.03 -5.95
C GLY A 101 -10.49 1.28 -5.55
N LEU A 102 -10.88 2.49 -5.17
CA LEU A 102 -12.28 2.87 -4.91
C LEU A 102 -13.12 2.88 -6.19
N VAL A 103 -12.51 3.26 -7.32
CA VAL A 103 -13.15 3.38 -8.64
C VAL A 103 -13.05 2.09 -9.46
N TYR A 104 -12.51 1.02 -8.88
CA TYR A 104 -12.29 -0.26 -9.56
C TYR A 104 -13.63 -0.94 -9.98
N LYS A 105 -13.64 -2.15 -10.57
CA LYS A 105 -14.92 -2.84 -10.88
C LYS A 105 -15.39 -3.82 -9.80
N ASN A 106 -14.49 -4.20 -8.90
CA ASN A 106 -14.74 -5.25 -7.91
C ASN A 106 -15.13 -4.63 -6.56
N ILE A 107 -16.37 -4.87 -6.15
CA ILE A 107 -16.93 -4.34 -4.89
C ILE A 107 -16.11 -4.71 -3.65
N ASN A 108 -15.45 -5.87 -3.65
CA ASN A 108 -14.60 -6.28 -2.52
C ASN A 108 -13.31 -5.44 -2.42
N ILE A 109 -12.82 -4.93 -3.55
CA ILE A 109 -11.65 -4.05 -3.60
C ILE A 109 -12.07 -2.65 -3.13
N HIS A 110 -13.24 -2.16 -3.55
CA HIS A 110 -13.80 -0.87 -3.11
C HIS A 110 -13.89 -0.75 -1.60
N GLY A 111 -14.58 -1.70 -0.96
CA GLY A 111 -14.78 -1.68 0.49
C GLY A 111 -13.47 -1.79 1.26
N ARG A 112 -12.46 -2.48 0.70
CA ARG A 112 -11.13 -2.58 1.29
C ARG A 112 -10.35 -1.27 1.19
N CYS A 113 -10.35 -0.63 0.02
CA CYS A 113 -9.70 0.67 -0.13
C CYS A 113 -10.35 1.73 0.76
N ALA A 114 -11.69 1.76 0.82
CA ALA A 114 -12.40 2.67 1.73
C ALA A 114 -12.04 2.45 3.19
N LEU A 115 -12.00 1.18 3.64
CA LEU A 115 -11.58 0.85 5.00
C LEU A 115 -10.12 1.21 5.28
N SER A 116 -9.22 1.00 4.31
CA SER A 116 -7.82 1.39 4.46
C SER A 116 -7.69 2.90 4.58
N ILE A 117 -8.37 3.69 3.73
CA ILE A 117 -8.42 5.16 3.82
C ILE A 117 -8.93 5.59 5.20
N ALA A 118 -10.03 5.02 5.69
CA ALA A 118 -10.58 5.35 7.01
C ALA A 118 -9.57 5.10 8.14
N LYS A 119 -8.84 3.98 8.09
CA LYS A 119 -7.84 3.62 9.11
C LYS A 119 -6.67 4.59 9.17
N ILE A 120 -6.23 5.11 8.02
CA ILE A 120 -5.05 5.97 7.94
C ILE A 120 -5.41 7.45 7.89
N ALA A 121 -6.71 7.81 7.87
CA ALA A 121 -7.18 9.19 7.78
C ALA A 121 -6.59 10.12 8.84
N LEU A 122 -6.33 9.62 10.05
CA LEU A 122 -5.75 10.41 11.15
C LEU A 122 -4.26 10.77 10.92
N GLN A 123 -3.60 10.14 9.96
CA GLN A 123 -2.20 10.40 9.62
C GLN A 123 -2.07 11.49 8.55
N LEU A 124 -3.20 11.95 8.01
CA LEU A 124 -3.23 12.82 6.86
C LEU A 124 -3.29 14.26 7.25
N ASN A 125 -2.60 15.07 6.46
CA ASN A 125 -2.76 16.50 6.56
C ASN A 125 -4.03 16.95 5.84
N GLU A 126 -4.38 18.21 6.05
CA GLU A 126 -5.57 18.83 5.48
C GLU A 126 -5.59 18.75 3.94
N ARG A 127 -4.44 18.94 3.28
CA ARG A 127 -4.32 18.85 1.82
C ARG A 127 -4.71 17.46 1.31
N GLN A 128 -4.21 16.42 1.95
CA GLN A 128 -4.47 15.02 1.59
C GLN A 128 -5.92 14.64 1.87
N LEU A 129 -6.46 15.04 3.02
CA LEU A 129 -7.87 14.82 3.37
C LEU A 129 -8.81 15.46 2.36
N ASN A 130 -8.54 16.71 1.95
CA ASN A 130 -9.36 17.41 0.97
C ASN A 130 -9.43 16.66 -0.37
N LYS A 131 -8.28 16.14 -0.86
CA LYS A 131 -8.24 15.31 -2.07
C LYS A 131 -9.06 14.01 -1.92
N VAL A 132 -8.95 13.35 -0.77
CA VAL A 132 -9.72 12.13 -0.47
C VAL A 132 -11.22 12.43 -0.48
N PHE A 133 -11.66 13.51 0.16
CA PHE A 133 -13.06 13.93 0.18
C PHE A 133 -13.58 14.26 -1.23
N GLU A 134 -12.81 15.00 -2.02
CA GLU A 134 -13.17 15.31 -3.42
C GLU A 134 -13.35 14.04 -4.25
N CYS A 135 -12.41 13.08 -4.14
CA CYS A 135 -12.50 11.80 -4.83
C CYS A 135 -13.75 11.01 -4.39
N LEU A 136 -14.03 10.93 -3.09
CA LEU A 136 -15.19 10.24 -2.56
C LEU A 136 -16.50 10.86 -3.04
N MET A 137 -16.60 12.19 -3.06
CA MET A 137 -17.78 12.91 -3.58
C MET A 137 -17.99 12.64 -5.06
N ASN A 138 -16.93 12.73 -5.87
CA ASN A 138 -17.00 12.44 -7.30
C ASN A 138 -17.41 10.97 -7.58
N ALA A 139 -16.87 10.03 -6.80
CA ALA A 139 -17.22 8.61 -6.93
C ALA A 139 -18.66 8.31 -6.47
N PHE A 140 -19.17 9.05 -5.50
CA PHE A 140 -20.57 8.99 -5.07
C PHE A 140 -21.51 9.58 -6.12
N ASP A 141 -21.23 10.78 -6.62
CA ASP A 141 -22.06 11.48 -7.62
C ASP A 141 -22.13 10.72 -8.94
N SER A 142 -21.05 10.03 -9.32
CA SER A 142 -21.00 9.16 -10.50
C SER A 142 -21.71 7.81 -10.31
N GLY A 143 -22.21 7.52 -9.10
CA GLY A 143 -22.88 6.26 -8.78
C GLY A 143 -21.94 5.04 -8.71
N ILE A 144 -20.63 5.27 -8.68
CA ILE A 144 -19.61 4.22 -8.59
C ILE A 144 -19.60 3.61 -7.19
N ILE A 145 -19.81 4.44 -6.17
CA ILE A 145 -19.88 4.03 -4.76
C ILE A 145 -21.31 4.28 -4.24
N THR A 146 -21.88 3.28 -3.55
CA THR A 146 -23.17 3.43 -2.85
C THR A 146 -22.96 3.76 -1.37
N ILE A 147 -23.99 4.31 -0.72
CA ILE A 147 -23.99 4.76 0.70
C ILE A 147 -23.42 3.71 1.67
N CYS A 148 -23.54 2.42 1.36
CA CYS A 148 -23.04 1.31 2.19
C CYS A 148 -21.54 1.39 2.52
N VAL A 149 -20.73 2.10 1.74
CA VAL A 149 -19.28 2.25 1.99
C VAL A 149 -18.99 3.41 2.97
N LEU A 150 -19.90 4.40 3.09
CA LEU A 150 -19.73 5.57 3.96
C LEU A 150 -19.98 5.26 5.45
N HIS A 151 -20.68 4.17 5.75
CA HIS A 151 -20.87 3.68 7.13
C HIS A 151 -19.57 3.23 7.82
N ILE A 152 -18.45 3.17 7.08
CA ILE A 152 -17.12 2.88 7.64
C ILE A 152 -16.48 4.15 8.26
N PHE A 153 -16.98 5.34 7.92
CA PHE A 153 -16.44 6.62 8.38
C PHE A 153 -17.25 7.28 9.52
N MET A 154 -18.36 6.67 9.97
CA MET A 154 -19.20 7.13 11.09
C MET A 154 -19.06 6.19 12.29
#